data_AF-A0A947E7U2-F1
#
_entry.id   AF-A0A947E7U2-F1
#
_cell.length_a   1.000
_cell.length_b   1.000
_cell.length_c   1.000
_cell.angle_alpha   90.00
_cell.angle_beta   90.00
_cell.angle_gamma   90.00
#
_symmetry.space_group_name_H-M   'P 1'
#
loop_
_entity.id
_entity.type
_entity.pdbx_description
1 polymer ?
#
loop_
_entity_poly.entity_id
_entity_poly.type
_entity_poly.pdbx_seq_one_letter_code
_entity_poly.pdbx_strand_id
1 'polypeptide(L)' 'SACGWCKDKWGLSWQITPRALTAAIADPDRAAARRAFEAMMEMTKIDIAKIEAARMKR' A
#
# COMPACT_ATOMS: atom_id res chain seq x y z
N SER A 1 -11.92 -3.95 6.48
CA SER A 1 -11.43 -2.85 5.61
C SER A 1 -10.18 -3.31 4.88
N ALA A 2 -9.85 -2.72 3.73
CA ALA A 2 -8.73 -3.16 2.88
C ALA A 2 -7.85 -1.96 2.51
N CYS A 3 -6.59 -2.20 2.12
CA CYS A 3 -5.67 -1.21 1.55
C CYS A 3 -5.44 0.03 2.44
N GLY A 4 -5.23 -0.18 3.74
CA GLY A 4 -4.96 0.92 4.69
C GLY A 4 -6.21 1.68 5.14
N TRP A 5 -7.39 1.29 4.69
CA TRP A 5 -8.64 1.88 5.17
C TRP A 5 -8.99 1.37 6.57
N CYS A 6 -9.49 2.27 7.40
CA CYS A 6 -10.09 1.97 8.70
C CYS A 6 -11.27 2.91 8.95
N LYS A 7 -12.10 2.57 9.94
CA LYS A 7 -13.16 3.46 10.43
C LYS A 7 -12.87 3.84 11.86
N ASP A 8 -13.10 5.10 12.21
CA ASP A 8 -13.01 5.55 13.59
C ASP A 8 -14.30 5.22 14.37
N LYS A 9 -14.34 5.65 15.64
CA LYS A 9 -15.49 5.40 16.53
C LYS A 9 -16.78 6.11 16.12
N TRP A 10 -16.72 7.08 15.20
CA TRP A 10 -17.87 7.82 14.69
C TRP A 10 -18.29 7.34 13.29
N GLY A 11 -17.64 6.29 12.76
CA GLY A 11 -17.94 5.71 11.46
C GLY A 11 -17.29 6.44 10.28
N LEU A 12 -16.45 7.45 10.52
CA LEU A 12 -15.71 8.13 9.46
C LEU A 12 -14.60 7.24 8.93
N SER A 13 -14.48 7.19 7.60
CA SER A 13 -13.49 6.33 6.93
C SER A 13 -12.19 7.10 6.71
N TRP A 14 -11.11 6.53 7.21
CA TRP A 14 -9.75 7.06 7.10
C TRP A 14 -8.91 6.10 6.29
N GLN A 15 -8.04 6.62 5.44
CA GLN A 15 -7.00 5.83 4.80
C GLN A 15 -5.64 6.25 5.38
N ILE A 16 -4.97 5.30 6.03
CA ILE A 16 -3.62 5.52 6.53
C ILE A 16 -2.65 5.03 5.46
N THR A 17 -2.23 5.96 4.61
CA THR A 17 -1.38 5.70 3.43
C THR A 17 0.06 6.13 3.70
N PRO A 18 1.01 5.20 3.88
CA PRO A 18 2.42 5.55 4.02
C PRO A 18 2.97 6.22 2.76
N ARG A 19 3.88 7.18 2.91
CA ARG A 19 4.56 7.82 1.76
C ARG A 19 5.25 6.81 0.84
N ALA A 20 5.82 5.75 1.42
CA ALA A 20 6.44 4.65 0.67
C ALA A 20 5.45 3.95 -0.28
N LEU A 21 4.20 3.74 0.15
CA LEU A 21 3.16 3.15 -0.70
C LEU A 21 2.79 4.06 -1.87
N THR A 22 2.63 5.36 -1.62
CA THR A 22 2.38 6.33 -2.69
C THR A 22 3.52 6.38 -3.69
N ALA A 23 4.77 6.39 -3.22
CA ALA A 23 5.94 6.37 -4.08
C ALA A 23 6.06 5.06 -4.89
N ALA A 24 5.77 3.92 -4.28
CA ALA A 24 5.83 2.62 -4.93
C ALA A 24 4.76 2.46 -6.03
N ILE A 25 3.53 2.94 -5.80
CA ILE A 25 2.46 2.88 -6.82
C ILE A 25 2.72 3.87 -7.97
N ALA A 26 3.36 5.01 -7.67
CA ALA A 26 3.71 6.02 -8.66
C ALA A 26 5.07 5.76 -9.35
N ASP A 27 5.68 4.60 -9.12
CA ASP A 27 6.99 4.27 -9.69
C ASP A 27 6.95 4.27 -11.24
N PRO A 28 7.94 4.87 -11.93
CA PRO A 28 8.01 4.83 -13.39
C PRO A 28 8.15 3.39 -13.93
N ASP A 29 8.73 2.46 -13.17
CA ASP A 29 8.69 1.04 -13.50
C ASP A 29 7.29 0.47 -13.19
N ARG A 30 6.51 0.28 -14.26
CA ARG A 30 5.16 -0.28 -14.18
C ARG A 30 5.11 -1.68 -13.57
N ALA A 31 6.16 -2.49 -13.74
CA ALA A 31 6.21 -3.82 -13.15
C ALA A 31 6.44 -3.73 -11.63
N ALA A 32 7.34 -2.85 -11.18
CA ALA A 32 7.54 -2.57 -9.76
C ALA A 32 6.29 -1.99 -9.10
N ALA A 33 5.65 -1.02 -9.74
CA ALA A 33 4.39 -0.44 -9.27
C ALA A 33 3.28 -1.48 -9.16
N ARG A 34 3.17 -2.39 -10.13
CA ARG A 34 2.19 -3.48 -10.10
C ARG A 34 2.43 -4.45 -8.96
N ARG A 35 3.69 -4.86 -8.71
CA ARG A 35 4.01 -5.74 -7.56
C ARG A 35 3.67 -5.08 -6.22
N ALA A 36 3.98 -3.80 -6.07
CA ALA A 36 3.62 -3.04 -4.87
C ALA A 36 2.10 -2.93 -4.70
N PHE A 37 1.36 -2.72 -5.79
CA PHE A 37 -0.09 -2.66 -5.79
C PHE A 37 -0.73 -4.00 -5.43
N GLU A 38 -0.26 -5.10 -6.04
CA GLU A 38 -0.73 -6.46 -5.73
C GLU A 38 -0.47 -6.81 -4.26
N ALA A 39 0.70 -6.49 -3.72
CA ALA A 39 1.00 -6.68 -2.30
C ALA A 39 0.09 -5.84 -1.38
N MET A 40 -0.19 -4.59 -1.74
CA MET A 40 -1.11 -3.72 -0.99
C MET A 40 -2.53 -4.31 -0.90
N MET A 41 -3.00 -4.96 -1.97
CA MET A 41 -4.36 -5.50 -2.02
C MET A 41 -4.62 -6.59 -0.99
N GLU A 42 -3.57 -7.29 -0.55
CA GLU A 42 -3.65 -8.33 0.49
C GLU A 42 -3.61 -7.75 1.92
N MET A 43 -3.43 -6.43 2.06
CA MET A 43 -3.21 -5.79 3.36
C MET A 43 -4.45 -5.04 3.86
N THR A 44 -4.80 -5.22 5.14
CA THR A 44 -5.71 -4.31 5.85
C THR A 44 -4.96 -3.11 6.41
N LYS A 45 -3.87 -3.34 7.14
CA LYS A 45 -2.91 -2.32 7.58
C LYS A 45 -1.68 -2.40 6.69
N ILE A 46 -1.23 -1.27 6.15
CA ILE A 46 -0.07 -1.25 5.26
C ILE A 46 1.21 -1.54 6.03
N ASP A 47 1.95 -2.53 5.54
CA ASP A 47 3.30 -2.87 6.00
C ASP A 47 4.31 -2.29 4.99
N ILE A 48 5.05 -1.28 5.44
CA ILE A 48 6.02 -0.56 4.59
C ILE A 48 7.13 -1.50 4.09
N ALA A 49 7.62 -2.40 4.95
CA ALA A 49 8.71 -3.30 4.59
C ALA A 49 8.28 -4.29 3.50
N LYS A 50 7.04 -4.81 3.58
CA LYS A 50 6.48 -5.69 2.54
C LYS A 50 6.26 -4.96 1.22
N ILE A 51 5.81 -3.70 1.25
CA ILE A 51 5.65 -2.89 0.04
C ILE A 51 7.00 -2.64 -0.64
N GLU A 52 8.03 -2.23 0.11
CA GLU A 52 9.37 -2.03 -0.44
C GLU A 52 9.98 -3.33 -0.97
N ALA A 53 9.80 -4.45 -0.25
CA ALA A 53 10.26 -5.75 -0.72
C ALA A 53 9.56 -6.20 -2.02
N ALA A 54 8.26 -5.96 -2.15
CA ALA A 54 7.51 -6.26 -3.37
C ALA A 54 7.97 -5.39 -4.55
N ARG A 55 8.25 -4.11 -4.29
CA ARG A 55 8.81 -3.17 -5.28
C ARG A 55 10.19 -3.64 -5.76
N MET A 56 11.08 -3.99 -4.82
CA MET A 56 12.48 -4.35 -5.07
C MET A 56 12.73 -5.76 -5.61
N LYS A 57 11.70 -6.62 -5.72
CA LYS A 57 11.85 -7.97 -6.30
C LYS A 57 12.53 -7.86 -7.68
N ARG A 58 13.80 -8.26 -7.72
CA ARG A 58 14.64 -8.36 -8.93
C ARG A 58 14.23 -9.57 -9.74
#